data_AF-R9IYF7-F1
#
_entry.id   AF-R9IYF7-F1
#
_cell.length_a   1.000
_cell.length_b   1.000
_cell.length_c   1.000
_cell.angle_alpha   90.00
_cell.angle_beta   90.00
_cell.angle_gamma   90.00
#
_symmetry.space_group_name_H-M   'P 1'
#
loop_
_entity.id
_entity.type
_entity.pdbx_description
1 polymer ?
#
loop_
_entity_poly.entity_id
_entity_poly.type
_entity_poly.pdbx_seq_one_letter_code
_entity_poly.pdbx_strand_id
1 'polypeptide(L)'
;MDAYEQTKKATDALSEKDSILITYGNTLTEQGKPGLHVLYHFLKKYVQQSIGTVHLLPMYPYTSDDGFSVVDYRKINPELGSWEHIKKLSQDYGLMFDAVINHISKSSKWFKGYLRGEAPYTDYFITCDPNADYSAVTRPRALPLLTKFDTGDSEKYVWTTFSDDQIDLNFDCPALLAEILDILVMYGRNGAKFIRLDAIGFMWKELGTTCMHLPQTHELVKLMKDVLKEYAPGTRIITETNVPHKDNISYFGDNGDEADLVYQFPLPPLTMHTFLSENADVLSDWLETLVLPNEKVTYFNFLSSHDGIGIPPSEGILTKEQQQELIDATLRNGGVVSYKNNGDGTKSPYELNINYQDALAEPESPDAERIGKFLAYQEELTEKLLITTN
;
A
#
# COMPACT_ATOMS: atom_id res chain seq x y z
N MET A 1 -3.32 -23.09 19.02
CA MET A 1 -3.25 -23.53 17.61
C MET A 1 -2.07 -22.83 16.98
N ASP A 2 -1.39 -23.47 16.02
CA ASP A 2 -0.40 -22.79 15.20
C ASP A 2 -1.09 -21.61 14.47
N ALA A 3 -0.46 -20.44 14.40
CA ALA A 3 -1.07 -19.25 13.79
C ALA A 3 -1.47 -19.53 12.34
N TYR A 4 -0.64 -20.32 11.65
CA TYR A 4 -0.91 -20.82 10.31
C TYR A 4 -2.17 -21.70 10.21
N GLU A 5 -2.45 -22.54 11.21
CA GLU A 5 -3.63 -23.42 11.19
C GLU A 5 -4.95 -22.66 11.37
N GLN A 6 -4.92 -21.42 11.89
CA GLN A 6 -6.09 -20.54 11.91
C GLN A 6 -6.30 -19.90 10.53
N THR A 7 -5.24 -19.36 9.92
CA THR A 7 -5.30 -18.79 8.55
C THR A 7 -5.74 -19.83 7.52
N LYS A 8 -5.20 -21.05 7.60
CA LYS A 8 -5.54 -22.15 6.71
C LYS A 8 -7.02 -22.59 6.82
N LYS A 9 -7.65 -22.38 7.97
CA LYS A 9 -9.10 -22.64 8.17
C LYS A 9 -9.96 -21.48 7.73
N ALA A 10 -9.42 -20.26 7.66
CA ALA A 10 -10.09 -19.06 7.18
C ALA A 10 -10.18 -19.04 5.63
N THR A 11 -10.62 -20.16 5.05
CA THR A 11 -11.00 -20.27 3.63
C THR A 11 -12.40 -19.71 3.37
N ASP A 12 -13.02 -19.07 4.36
CA ASP A 12 -14.32 -18.43 4.21
C ASP A 12 -14.23 -17.35 3.13
N ALA A 13 -15.31 -17.24 2.34
CA ALA A 13 -15.46 -16.16 1.37
C ALA A 13 -15.47 -14.82 2.13
N LEU A 14 -14.88 -13.78 1.52
CA LEU A 14 -15.02 -12.43 2.05
C LEU A 14 -16.49 -12.04 1.99
N SER A 15 -16.93 -11.29 2.98
CA SER A 15 -18.31 -10.83 3.09
C SER A 15 -18.34 -9.38 3.58
N GLU A 16 -19.52 -8.77 3.51
CA GLU A 16 -19.86 -7.48 4.11
C GLU A 16 -19.54 -7.37 5.62
N LYS A 17 -19.22 -8.49 6.27
CA LYS A 17 -18.82 -8.55 7.69
C LYS A 17 -17.32 -8.40 7.90
N ASP A 18 -16.51 -8.48 6.84
CA ASP A 18 -15.06 -8.30 6.96
C ASP A 18 -14.73 -6.80 7.07
N SER A 19 -14.33 -6.39 8.27
CA SER A 19 -13.81 -5.05 8.55
C SER A 19 -12.31 -5.10 8.89
N ILE A 20 -11.55 -4.13 8.35
CA ILE A 20 -10.09 -4.06 8.50
C ILE A 20 -9.70 -2.72 9.12
N LEU A 21 -8.99 -2.78 10.25
CA LEU A 21 -8.36 -1.61 10.87
C LEU A 21 -6.91 -1.48 10.39
N ILE A 22 -6.59 -0.38 9.73
CA ILE A 22 -5.21 -0.02 9.35
C ILE A 22 -4.59 0.80 10.48
N THR A 23 -3.42 0.38 10.98
CA THR A 23 -2.74 1.07 12.07
C THR A 23 -1.25 0.76 12.10
N TYR A 24 -0.44 1.70 12.63
CA TYR A 24 0.93 1.41 12.99
C TYR A 24 0.97 0.62 14.30
N GLY A 25 1.93 -0.30 14.42
CA GLY A 25 2.11 -1.08 15.66
C GLY A 25 2.42 -0.24 16.90
N ASN A 26 2.80 1.03 16.73
CA ASN A 26 3.12 2.00 17.77
C ASN A 26 2.21 3.24 17.75
N THR A 27 1.05 3.21 17.06
CA THR A 27 0.06 4.31 17.15
C THR A 27 -0.32 4.60 18.61
N LEU A 28 -0.35 3.56 19.45
CA LEU A 28 -0.53 3.65 20.89
C LEU A 28 0.76 3.22 21.59
N THR A 29 1.19 3.99 22.58
CA THR A 29 2.44 3.72 23.31
C THR A 29 2.21 3.72 24.82
N GLU A 30 3.00 2.90 25.52
CA GLU A 30 3.10 2.89 26.98
C GLU A 30 4.57 2.67 27.35
N GLN A 31 5.09 3.50 28.25
CA GLN A 31 6.51 3.49 28.59
C GLN A 31 6.96 2.10 29.07
N GLY A 32 8.02 1.58 28.45
CA GLY A 32 8.62 0.29 28.83
C GLY A 32 7.90 -0.95 28.29
N LYS A 33 6.89 -0.79 27.43
CA LYS A 33 6.18 -1.91 26.78
C LYS A 33 6.36 -1.86 25.25
N PRO A 34 6.52 -3.02 24.59
CA PRO A 34 6.55 -3.06 23.12
C PRO A 34 5.23 -2.56 22.51
N GLY A 35 5.30 -1.88 21.36
CA GLY A 35 4.11 -1.30 20.70
C GLY A 35 3.00 -2.33 20.46
N LEU A 36 3.33 -3.50 19.91
CA LEU A 36 2.34 -4.55 19.61
C LEU A 36 1.66 -5.10 20.86
N HIS A 37 2.33 -5.08 22.01
CA HIS A 37 1.71 -5.44 23.27
C HIS A 37 0.64 -4.42 23.68
N VAL A 38 0.95 -3.12 23.59
CA VAL A 38 0.01 -2.04 23.91
C VAL A 38 -1.18 -2.08 22.96
N LEU A 39 -0.92 -2.21 21.66
CA LEU A 39 -1.96 -2.34 20.63
C LEU A 39 -2.88 -3.53 20.91
N TYR A 40 -2.33 -4.72 21.17
CA TYR A 40 -3.12 -5.91 21.50
C TYR A 40 -4.06 -5.67 22.68
N HIS A 41 -3.56 -5.11 23.78
CA HIS A 41 -4.38 -4.84 24.96
C HIS A 41 -5.46 -3.78 24.72
N PHE A 42 -5.16 -2.76 23.92
CA PHE A 42 -6.15 -1.77 23.51
C PHE A 42 -7.27 -2.40 22.67
N LEU A 43 -6.90 -3.15 21.63
CA LEU A 43 -7.86 -3.83 20.76
C LEU A 43 -8.76 -4.77 21.55
N LYS A 44 -8.19 -5.62 22.42
CA LYS A 44 -8.97 -6.53 23.26
C LYS A 44 -9.92 -5.83 24.22
N LYS A 45 -9.58 -4.62 24.69
CA LYS A 45 -10.39 -3.89 25.66
C LYS A 45 -11.50 -3.08 24.99
N TYR A 46 -11.17 -2.35 23.93
CA TYR A 46 -12.02 -1.29 23.36
C TYR A 46 -12.61 -1.63 22.00
N VAL A 47 -11.90 -2.41 21.17
CA VAL A 47 -12.35 -2.73 19.79
C VAL A 47 -13.06 -4.09 19.73
N GLN A 48 -12.53 -5.08 20.44
CA GLN A 48 -13.10 -6.42 20.57
C GLN A 48 -13.43 -7.05 19.21
N GLN A 49 -14.69 -7.44 18.97
CA GLN A 49 -15.15 -8.13 17.75
C GLN A 49 -15.69 -7.16 16.68
N SER A 50 -15.70 -5.84 16.94
CA SER A 50 -16.15 -4.86 15.94
C SER A 50 -15.22 -4.79 14.73
N ILE A 51 -13.97 -5.21 14.89
CA ILE A 51 -12.99 -5.35 13.82
C ILE A 51 -12.51 -6.79 13.74
N GLY A 52 -12.61 -7.40 12.56
CA GLY A 52 -12.17 -8.77 12.33
C GLY A 52 -10.69 -8.89 11.95
N THR A 53 -10.13 -7.87 11.29
CA THR A 53 -8.76 -7.89 10.76
C THR A 53 -7.99 -6.62 11.12
N VAL A 54 -6.71 -6.75 11.46
CA VAL A 54 -5.80 -5.63 11.67
C VAL A 54 -4.73 -5.63 10.57
N HIS A 55 -4.69 -4.57 9.78
CA HIS A 55 -3.56 -4.26 8.90
C HIS A 55 -2.51 -3.51 9.70
N LEU A 56 -1.41 -4.19 9.96
CA LEU A 56 -0.23 -3.61 10.56
C LEU A 56 0.61 -2.98 9.45
N LEU A 57 0.67 -1.65 9.45
CA LEU A 57 1.63 -0.89 8.65
C LEU A 57 3.07 -1.35 8.95
N PRO A 58 4.05 -1.10 8.06
CA PRO A 58 5.30 -1.87 8.03
C PRO A 58 5.95 -2.04 9.42
N MET A 59 5.99 -3.30 9.87
CA MET A 59 6.37 -3.69 11.23
C MET A 59 7.84 -4.11 11.37
N TYR A 60 8.61 -4.01 10.28
CA TYR A 60 10.00 -4.45 10.19
C TYR A 60 10.95 -3.32 10.63
N PRO A 61 12.23 -3.62 10.96
CA PRO A 61 13.23 -2.57 11.10
C PRO A 61 13.31 -1.73 9.81
N TYR A 62 13.34 -0.41 9.93
CA TYR A 62 13.36 0.52 8.81
C TYR A 62 14.29 1.72 9.08
N THR A 63 14.58 2.53 8.06
CA THR A 63 15.43 3.74 8.19
C THR A 63 14.74 5.06 7.89
N SER A 64 13.70 5.06 7.06
CA SER A 64 12.95 6.24 6.66
C SER A 64 11.56 5.87 6.17
N ASP A 65 10.78 6.88 5.77
CA ASP A 65 9.45 6.74 5.16
C ASP A 65 8.49 5.94 6.05
N ASP A 66 8.50 6.24 7.37
CA ASP A 66 7.62 5.66 8.40
C ASP A 66 7.44 4.13 8.37
N GLY A 67 8.44 3.39 7.89
CA GLY A 67 8.39 1.93 7.80
C GLY A 67 8.66 1.36 6.42
N PHE A 68 8.50 2.16 5.37
CA PHE A 68 8.57 1.71 3.98
C PHE A 68 10.01 1.57 3.47
N SER A 69 11.01 2.17 4.11
CA SER A 69 12.42 1.84 3.85
C SER A 69 12.90 0.67 4.73
N VAL A 70 12.49 -0.55 4.39
CA VAL A 70 12.73 -1.77 5.20
C VAL A 70 14.21 -2.18 5.20
N VAL A 71 14.77 -2.54 6.36
CA VAL A 71 16.16 -2.99 6.53
C VAL A 71 16.28 -4.52 6.52
N ASP A 72 15.31 -5.22 7.13
CA ASP A 72 15.33 -6.68 7.30
C ASP A 72 13.91 -7.25 7.38
N TYR A 73 13.43 -7.84 6.27
CA TYR A 73 12.10 -8.44 6.14
C TYR A 73 11.81 -9.56 7.15
N ARG A 74 12.84 -10.20 7.73
CA ARG A 74 12.67 -11.39 8.59
C ARG A 74 12.57 -11.06 10.06
N LYS A 75 12.65 -9.78 10.43
CA LYS A 75 12.59 -9.32 11.83
C LYS A 75 11.42 -8.38 12.03
N ILE A 76 10.90 -8.38 13.25
CA ILE A 76 10.03 -7.33 13.74
C ILE A 76 10.91 -6.21 14.30
N ASN A 77 10.50 -4.96 14.10
CA ASN A 77 11.15 -3.81 14.70
C ASN A 77 11.19 -4.00 16.23
N PRO A 78 12.38 -3.94 16.88
CA PRO A 78 12.51 -4.18 18.31
C PRO A 78 11.61 -3.29 19.19
N GLU A 79 11.28 -2.07 18.76
CA GLU A 79 10.37 -1.18 19.48
C GLU A 79 8.92 -1.68 19.45
N LEU A 80 8.53 -2.37 18.38
CA LEU A 80 7.22 -3.00 18.23
C LEU A 80 7.14 -4.33 18.97
N GLY A 81 8.24 -5.09 19.00
CA GLY A 81 8.36 -6.35 19.73
C GLY A 81 9.01 -7.46 18.91
N SER A 82 8.28 -8.56 18.74
CA SER A 82 8.80 -9.79 18.12
C SER A 82 7.69 -10.57 17.42
N TRP A 83 8.06 -11.60 16.66
CA TRP A 83 7.11 -12.53 16.04
C TRP A 83 6.16 -13.20 17.06
N GLU A 84 6.57 -13.35 18.32
CA GLU A 84 5.67 -13.87 19.37
C GLU A 84 4.50 -12.91 19.65
N HIS A 85 4.71 -11.60 19.55
CA HIS A 85 3.65 -10.61 19.70
C HIS A 85 2.67 -10.66 18.51
N ILE A 86 3.20 -10.83 17.29
CA ILE A 86 2.39 -11.04 16.08
C ILE A 86 1.55 -12.31 16.21
N LYS A 87 2.18 -13.42 16.60
CA LYS A 87 1.51 -14.68 16.87
C LYS A 87 0.42 -14.52 17.92
N LYS A 88 0.65 -13.71 18.97
CA LYS A 88 -0.37 -13.44 19.99
C LYS A 88 -1.56 -12.67 19.42
N LEU A 89 -1.32 -11.65 18.60
CA LEU A 89 -2.38 -10.87 17.94
C LEU A 89 -3.20 -11.74 16.97
N SER A 90 -2.54 -12.61 16.20
CA SER A 90 -3.18 -13.52 15.22
C SER A 90 -4.16 -14.53 15.83
N GLN A 91 -4.09 -14.76 17.15
CA GLN A 91 -5.02 -15.66 17.84
C GLN A 91 -6.45 -15.10 17.93
N ASP A 92 -6.55 -13.77 17.94
CA ASP A 92 -7.81 -13.04 18.17
C ASP A 92 -8.27 -12.25 16.94
N TYR A 93 -7.36 -11.92 16.01
CA TYR A 93 -7.62 -11.11 14.83
C TYR A 93 -7.01 -11.72 13.57
N GLY A 94 -7.65 -11.55 12.41
CA GLY A 94 -6.97 -11.70 11.13
C GLY A 94 -5.90 -10.61 10.99
N LEU A 95 -4.79 -10.91 10.32
CA LEU A 95 -3.71 -9.93 10.12
C LEU A 95 -3.48 -9.65 8.64
N MET A 96 -3.20 -8.39 8.34
CA MET A 96 -2.64 -7.97 7.05
C MET A 96 -1.25 -7.39 7.29
N PHE A 97 -0.27 -7.88 6.53
CA PHE A 97 1.11 -7.38 6.56
C PHE A 97 1.44 -6.64 5.27
N ASP A 98 2.19 -5.56 5.38
CA ASP A 98 2.86 -4.97 4.22
C ASP A 98 4.02 -5.85 3.74
N ALA A 99 4.07 -6.03 2.43
CA ALA A 99 5.21 -6.55 1.70
C ALA A 99 5.80 -5.40 0.87
N VAL A 100 6.74 -4.67 1.47
CA VAL A 100 7.49 -3.60 0.80
C VAL A 100 8.64 -4.21 -0.01
N ILE A 101 8.28 -4.81 -1.13
CA ILE A 101 9.18 -5.68 -1.91
C ILE A 101 9.59 -5.07 -3.26
N ASN A 102 9.12 -3.87 -3.63
CA ASN A 102 9.71 -3.15 -4.76
C ASN A 102 11.12 -2.65 -4.46
N HIS A 103 11.37 -2.26 -3.21
CA HIS A 103 12.60 -1.62 -2.78
C HIS A 103 12.96 -2.01 -1.35
N ILE A 104 14.22 -1.80 -0.98
CA ILE A 104 14.77 -2.05 0.36
C ILE A 104 15.69 -0.90 0.78
N SER A 105 15.83 -0.68 2.08
CA SER A 105 16.75 0.32 2.63
C SER A 105 18.19 0.13 2.15
N LYS A 106 18.89 1.22 1.84
CA LYS A 106 20.35 1.23 1.61
C LYS A 106 21.14 0.71 2.83
N SER A 107 20.53 0.72 4.01
CA SER A 107 21.13 0.18 5.22
C SER A 107 21.00 -1.34 5.36
N SER A 108 20.27 -2.00 4.46
CA SER A 108 20.06 -3.46 4.47
C SER A 108 21.35 -4.24 4.27
N LYS A 109 21.36 -5.48 4.76
CA LYS A 109 22.46 -6.43 4.51
C LYS A 109 22.65 -6.66 3.01
N TRP A 110 21.55 -6.73 2.26
CA TRP A 110 21.54 -7.01 0.82
C TRP A 110 22.29 -5.91 0.07
N PHE A 111 21.91 -4.65 0.28
CA PHE A 111 22.53 -3.54 -0.43
C PHE A 111 24.00 -3.34 -0.05
N LYS A 112 24.32 -3.46 1.24
CA LYS A 112 25.71 -3.43 1.71
C LYS A 112 26.55 -4.54 1.08
N GLY A 113 26.00 -5.74 0.93
CA GLY A 113 26.67 -6.86 0.25
C GLY A 113 26.85 -6.62 -1.25
N TYR A 114 25.85 -6.05 -1.93
CA TYR A 114 25.94 -5.64 -3.33
C TYR A 114 27.05 -4.60 -3.59
N LEU A 115 27.20 -3.60 -2.70
CA LEU A 115 28.29 -2.64 -2.80
C LEU A 115 29.67 -3.29 -2.64
N ARG A 116 29.77 -4.39 -1.88
CA ARG A 116 31.01 -5.17 -1.71
C ARG A 116 31.19 -6.28 -2.77
N GLY A 117 30.25 -6.45 -3.70
CA GLY A 117 30.30 -7.52 -4.71
C GLY A 117 30.13 -8.92 -4.13
N GLU A 118 29.42 -9.07 -3.01
CA GLU A 118 29.23 -10.36 -2.33
C GLU A 118 28.04 -11.13 -2.92
N ALA A 119 28.25 -12.40 -3.31
CA ALA A 119 27.15 -13.30 -3.64
C ALA A 119 26.28 -13.61 -2.39
N PRO A 120 24.94 -13.74 -2.52
CA PRO A 120 24.16 -13.70 -3.75
C PRO A 120 23.72 -12.29 -4.19
N TYR A 121 24.18 -11.24 -3.51
CA TYR A 121 23.63 -9.88 -3.65
C TYR A 121 24.10 -9.14 -4.91
N THR A 122 25.02 -9.71 -5.69
CA THR A 122 25.62 -9.08 -6.88
C THR A 122 24.60 -8.57 -7.89
N ASP A 123 23.48 -9.28 -8.03
CA ASP A 123 22.45 -9.00 -9.03
C ASP A 123 21.09 -8.61 -8.40
N TYR A 124 21.04 -8.38 -7.09
CA TYR A 124 19.79 -8.02 -6.39
C TYR A 124 19.32 -6.59 -6.70
N PHE A 125 20.18 -5.77 -7.29
CA PHE A 125 19.94 -4.35 -7.55
C PHE A 125 20.32 -3.98 -8.98
N ILE A 126 19.78 -2.87 -9.45
CA ILE A 126 19.92 -2.43 -10.83
C ILE A 126 21.05 -1.40 -10.91
N THR A 127 22.17 -1.79 -11.52
CA THR A 127 23.26 -0.86 -11.85
C THR A 127 22.91 -0.17 -13.18
N CYS A 128 22.92 1.16 -13.19
CA CYS A 128 22.43 1.97 -14.29
C CYS A 128 23.56 2.75 -14.98
N ASP A 129 23.43 2.99 -16.29
CA ASP A 129 24.25 3.99 -16.99
C ASP A 129 23.64 5.38 -16.78
N PRO A 130 24.32 6.32 -16.11
CA PRO A 130 23.80 7.67 -15.88
C PRO A 130 23.58 8.48 -17.17
N ASN A 131 24.11 8.03 -18.31
CA ASN A 131 23.96 8.69 -19.61
C ASN A 131 22.85 8.09 -20.50
N ALA A 132 22.18 7.04 -20.05
CA ALA A 132 21.06 6.45 -20.79
C ALA A 132 19.80 7.34 -20.75
N ASP A 133 18.85 7.06 -21.64
CA ASP A 133 17.57 7.78 -21.70
C ASP A 133 16.54 7.15 -20.74
N TYR A 134 16.18 7.91 -19.70
CA TYR A 134 15.16 7.55 -18.71
C TYR A 134 13.88 8.39 -18.85
N SER A 135 13.73 9.14 -19.94
CA SER A 135 12.62 10.10 -20.11
C SER A 135 11.23 9.46 -20.10
N ALA A 136 11.13 8.19 -20.51
CA ALA A 136 9.88 7.44 -20.50
C ALA A 136 9.46 6.95 -19.10
N VAL A 137 10.39 6.86 -18.14
CA VAL A 137 10.15 6.25 -16.83
C VAL A 137 9.17 7.07 -16.00
N THR A 138 8.15 6.42 -15.45
CA THR A 138 7.20 7.07 -14.53
C THR A 138 7.86 7.37 -13.18
N ARG A 139 7.65 8.59 -12.66
CA ARG A 139 8.29 9.06 -11.42
C ARG A 139 7.25 9.54 -10.42
N PRO A 140 7.06 8.82 -9.30
CA PRO A 140 6.06 9.19 -8.30
C PRO A 140 6.50 10.40 -7.45
N ARG A 141 7.81 10.61 -7.28
CA ARG A 141 8.39 11.71 -6.51
C ARG A 141 9.21 12.64 -7.39
N ALA A 142 9.29 13.91 -6.99
CA ALA A 142 10.15 14.91 -7.63
C ALA A 142 11.63 14.79 -7.19
N LEU A 143 12.15 13.56 -7.09
CA LEU A 143 13.51 13.23 -6.64
C LEU A 143 14.28 12.49 -7.74
N PRO A 144 15.63 12.58 -7.81
CA PRO A 144 16.46 11.87 -8.80
C PRO A 144 16.14 10.36 -8.88
N LEU A 145 16.05 9.82 -10.10
CA LEU A 145 15.78 8.39 -10.33
C LEU A 145 17.00 7.52 -9.99
N LEU A 146 18.20 8.05 -10.21
CA LEU A 146 19.46 7.35 -9.99
C LEU A 146 20.21 7.98 -8.82
N THR A 147 20.69 7.13 -7.91
CA THR A 147 21.55 7.54 -6.81
C THR A 147 22.96 6.99 -7.00
N LYS A 148 23.97 7.85 -6.81
CA LYS A 148 25.38 7.47 -6.92
C LYS A 148 25.89 6.91 -5.58
N PHE A 149 26.50 5.72 -5.62
CA PHE A 149 27.14 5.08 -4.48
C PHE A 149 28.60 4.76 -4.77
N ASP A 150 29.44 4.95 -3.77
CA ASP A 150 30.86 4.60 -3.82
C ASP A 150 31.06 3.15 -3.33
N THR A 151 31.79 2.36 -4.10
CA THR A 151 32.16 0.97 -3.75
C THR A 151 33.62 0.84 -3.28
N GLY A 152 34.31 1.97 -3.09
CA GLY A 152 35.73 2.06 -2.80
C GLY A 152 36.59 2.03 -4.06
N ASP A 153 36.35 1.05 -4.94
CA ASP A 153 37.13 0.85 -6.16
C ASP A 153 36.46 1.46 -7.41
N SER A 154 35.16 1.79 -7.32
CA SER A 154 34.38 2.35 -8.42
C SER A 154 33.14 3.10 -7.92
N GLU A 155 32.51 3.89 -8.80
CA GLU A 155 31.19 4.45 -8.56
C GLU A 155 30.12 3.60 -9.25
N LYS A 156 28.99 3.39 -8.58
CA LYS A 156 27.79 2.75 -9.13
C LYS A 156 26.62 3.73 -9.08
N TYR A 157 25.90 3.86 -10.19
CA TYR A 157 24.60 4.52 -10.20
C TYR A 157 23.53 3.45 -10.06
N VAL A 158 22.65 3.60 -9.06
CA VAL A 158 21.65 2.57 -8.72
C VAL A 158 20.26 3.17 -8.83
N TRP A 159 19.31 2.37 -9.31
CA TRP A 159 17.90 2.75 -9.44
C TRP A 159 17.23 2.99 -8.07
N THR A 160 16.64 4.16 -7.88
CA THR A 160 15.98 4.61 -6.65
C THR A 160 14.72 5.40 -6.98
N THR A 161 13.61 4.70 -7.21
CA THR A 161 12.33 5.27 -7.69
C THR A 161 11.74 6.30 -6.73
N PHE A 162 11.89 6.07 -5.42
CA PHE A 162 11.22 6.85 -4.37
C PHE A 162 12.16 7.83 -3.66
N SER A 163 13.29 7.35 -3.14
CA SER A 163 14.29 8.16 -2.44
C SER A 163 15.67 7.51 -2.48
N ASP A 164 16.70 8.26 -2.11
CA ASP A 164 18.09 7.77 -2.07
C ASP A 164 18.33 6.67 -1.00
N ASP A 165 17.37 6.46 -0.10
CA ASP A 165 17.38 5.43 0.94
C ASP A 165 16.65 4.16 0.49
N GLN A 166 15.76 4.25 -0.50
CA GLN A 166 14.93 3.17 -1.01
C GLN A 166 15.50 2.65 -2.33
N ILE A 167 16.25 1.55 -2.25
CA ILE A 167 16.94 0.95 -3.41
C ILE A 167 16.04 -0.09 -4.06
N ASP A 168 15.70 0.12 -5.33
CA ASP A 168 14.84 -0.79 -6.08
C ASP A 168 15.48 -2.16 -6.27
N LEU A 169 14.67 -3.20 -6.06
CA LEU A 169 15.03 -4.59 -6.23
C LEU A 169 14.93 -5.01 -7.71
N ASN A 170 15.89 -5.84 -8.14
CA ASN A 170 15.98 -6.35 -9.50
C ASN A 170 15.23 -7.69 -9.67
N PHE A 171 13.95 -7.62 -10.05
CA PHE A 171 13.14 -8.84 -10.24
C PHE A 171 13.50 -9.68 -11.46
N ASP A 172 14.38 -9.20 -12.35
CA ASP A 172 14.99 -10.04 -13.39
C ASP A 172 15.99 -11.06 -12.82
N CYS A 173 16.44 -10.87 -11.57
CA CYS A 173 17.29 -11.83 -10.86
C CYS A 173 16.47 -12.97 -10.24
N PRO A 174 16.61 -14.23 -10.71
CA PRO A 174 15.83 -15.35 -10.18
C PRO A 174 16.13 -15.66 -8.71
N ALA A 175 17.37 -15.41 -8.26
CA ALA A 175 17.77 -15.62 -6.88
C ALA A 175 17.12 -14.61 -5.93
N LEU A 176 16.88 -13.38 -6.38
CA LEU A 176 16.12 -12.39 -5.63
C LEU A 176 14.63 -12.77 -5.58
N LEU A 177 14.06 -13.15 -6.72
CA LEU A 177 12.67 -13.60 -6.80
C LEU A 177 12.40 -14.77 -5.84
N ALA A 178 13.28 -15.78 -5.80
CA ALA A 178 13.17 -16.90 -4.87
C ALA A 178 13.19 -16.45 -3.39
N GLU A 179 14.05 -15.51 -3.03
CA GLU A 179 14.11 -14.97 -1.66
C GLU A 179 12.85 -14.17 -1.28
N ILE A 180 12.30 -13.40 -2.20
CA ILE A 180 11.04 -12.67 -1.98
C ILE A 180 9.88 -13.65 -1.80
N LEU A 181 9.79 -14.69 -2.63
CA LEU A 181 8.76 -15.73 -2.48
C LEU A 181 8.87 -16.45 -1.13
N ASP A 182 10.08 -16.76 -0.66
CA ASP A 182 10.30 -17.33 0.68
C ASP A 182 9.82 -16.39 1.80
N ILE A 183 10.10 -15.08 1.68
CA ILE A 183 9.60 -14.06 2.62
C ILE A 183 8.07 -14.03 2.65
N LEU A 184 7.40 -14.04 1.49
CA LEU A 184 5.94 -14.02 1.42
C LEU A 184 5.33 -15.27 2.04
N VAL A 185 5.91 -16.46 1.77
CA VAL A 185 5.49 -17.71 2.41
C VAL A 185 5.72 -17.63 3.92
N MET A 186 6.84 -17.09 4.38
CA MET A 186 7.11 -16.88 5.80
C MET A 186 6.03 -15.98 6.43
N TYR A 187 5.61 -14.88 5.78
CA TYR A 187 4.54 -14.02 6.26
C TYR A 187 3.21 -14.78 6.41
N GLY A 188 2.79 -15.51 5.38
CA GLY A 188 1.58 -16.34 5.44
C GLY A 188 1.64 -17.38 6.58
N ARG A 189 2.78 -18.06 6.73
CA ARG A 189 2.99 -19.06 7.79
C ARG A 189 3.10 -18.45 9.20
N ASN A 190 3.37 -17.15 9.31
CA ASN A 190 3.34 -16.42 10.58
C ASN A 190 1.99 -15.72 10.85
N GLY A 191 0.94 -16.06 10.11
CA GLY A 191 -0.44 -15.66 10.41
C GLY A 191 -1.00 -14.52 9.56
N ALA A 192 -0.33 -14.14 8.45
CA ALA A 192 -0.90 -13.19 7.50
C ALA A 192 -2.16 -13.80 6.82
N LYS A 193 -3.33 -13.25 7.10
CA LYS A 193 -4.56 -13.49 6.34
C LYS A 193 -4.51 -12.75 5.01
N PHE A 194 -3.90 -11.56 5.00
CA PHE A 194 -3.65 -10.79 3.79
C PHE A 194 -2.20 -10.32 3.72
N ILE A 195 -1.68 -10.17 2.51
CA ILE A 195 -0.42 -9.49 2.24
C ILE A 195 -0.71 -8.33 1.28
N ARG A 196 -0.42 -7.11 1.71
CA ARG A 196 -0.48 -5.90 0.86
C ARG A 196 0.85 -5.76 0.11
N LEU A 197 0.79 -5.81 -1.21
CA LEU A 197 1.94 -5.56 -2.09
C LEU A 197 2.07 -4.06 -2.32
N ASP A 198 3.07 -3.47 -1.66
CA ASP A 198 3.37 -2.05 -1.72
C ASP A 198 4.09 -1.68 -3.02
N ALA A 199 3.72 -0.54 -3.62
CA ALA A 199 4.36 -0.01 -4.82
C ALA A 199 4.48 -1.03 -5.98
N ILE A 200 3.53 -1.96 -6.08
CA ILE A 200 3.61 -3.13 -6.98
C ILE A 200 3.78 -2.74 -8.45
N GLY A 201 3.21 -1.59 -8.85
CA GLY A 201 3.31 -1.03 -10.20
C GLY A 201 4.74 -0.91 -10.74
N PHE A 202 5.71 -0.66 -9.88
CA PHE A 202 7.10 -0.35 -10.26
C PHE A 202 8.03 -1.57 -10.28
N MET A 203 7.53 -2.78 -10.04
CA MET A 203 8.40 -3.94 -9.80
C MET A 203 9.34 -4.28 -10.96
N TRP A 204 8.88 -4.20 -12.21
CA TRP A 204 9.70 -4.51 -13.40
C TRP A 204 10.24 -3.27 -14.10
N LYS A 205 11.51 -3.31 -14.51
CA LYS A 205 12.22 -2.17 -15.11
C LYS A 205 12.73 -2.54 -16.50
N GLU A 206 12.36 -1.73 -17.49
CA GLU A 206 12.78 -1.89 -18.88
C GLU A 206 12.99 -0.51 -19.53
N LEU A 207 14.23 -0.19 -19.91
CA LEU A 207 14.56 1.09 -20.54
C LEU A 207 13.74 1.30 -21.83
N GLY A 208 13.30 2.54 -22.05
CA GLY A 208 12.41 2.88 -23.17
C GLY A 208 10.92 2.64 -22.90
N THR A 209 10.57 2.14 -21.71
CA THR A 209 9.17 1.98 -21.26
C THR A 209 8.87 2.88 -20.06
N THR A 210 7.62 2.88 -19.60
CA THR A 210 7.21 3.55 -18.36
C THR A 210 7.81 2.94 -17.10
N CYS A 211 8.27 1.68 -17.14
CA CYS A 211 8.63 0.90 -15.95
C CYS A 211 7.50 0.84 -14.91
N MET A 212 6.25 0.96 -15.36
CA MET A 212 5.07 0.92 -14.53
C MET A 212 4.00 0.05 -15.19
N HIS A 213 3.42 -0.88 -14.44
CA HIS A 213 2.39 -1.82 -14.90
C HIS A 213 2.80 -2.68 -16.11
N LEU A 214 4.10 -2.98 -16.22
CA LEU A 214 4.59 -3.82 -17.32
C LEU A 214 4.00 -5.25 -17.21
N PRO A 215 3.82 -5.98 -18.32
CA PRO A 215 3.28 -7.34 -18.30
C PRO A 215 4.02 -8.29 -17.33
N GLN A 216 5.34 -8.12 -17.20
CA GLN A 216 6.16 -8.88 -16.26
C GLN A 216 5.77 -8.63 -14.80
N THR A 217 5.34 -7.41 -14.45
CA THR A 217 4.81 -7.11 -13.11
C THR A 217 3.55 -7.92 -12.82
N HIS A 218 2.64 -8.03 -13.78
CA HIS A 218 1.41 -8.84 -13.66
C HIS A 218 1.75 -10.32 -13.46
N GLU A 219 2.66 -10.87 -14.28
CA GLU A 219 3.11 -12.26 -14.14
C GLU A 219 3.79 -12.54 -12.78
N LEU A 220 4.50 -11.55 -12.22
CA LEU A 220 5.05 -11.67 -10.86
C LEU A 220 3.95 -11.76 -9.80
N VAL A 221 2.86 -10.99 -9.92
CA VAL A 221 1.72 -11.07 -8.98
C VAL A 221 1.04 -12.44 -9.08
N LYS A 222 0.81 -12.96 -10.30
CA LYS A 222 0.26 -14.31 -10.52
C LYS A 222 1.13 -15.38 -9.86
N LEU A 223 2.45 -15.31 -10.08
CA LEU A 223 3.40 -16.24 -9.47
C LEU A 223 3.38 -16.17 -7.94
N MET A 224 3.35 -14.97 -7.36
CA MET A 224 3.25 -14.80 -5.90
C MET A 224 1.97 -15.44 -5.36
N LYS A 225 0.83 -15.24 -6.03
CA LYS A 225 -0.45 -15.87 -5.64
C LYS A 225 -0.38 -17.38 -5.71
N ASP A 226 0.13 -17.95 -6.80
CA ASP A 226 0.24 -19.39 -6.97
C ASP A 226 1.14 -20.03 -5.89
N VAL A 227 2.26 -19.39 -5.58
CA VAL A 227 3.16 -19.84 -4.50
C VAL A 227 2.48 -19.78 -3.13
N LEU A 228 1.78 -18.68 -2.82
CA LEU A 228 1.04 -18.57 -1.55
C LEU A 228 -0.09 -19.60 -1.47
N LYS A 229 -0.80 -19.85 -2.57
CA LYS A 229 -1.87 -20.86 -2.62
C LYS A 229 -1.35 -22.26 -2.28
N GLU A 230 -0.15 -22.61 -2.74
CA GLU A 230 0.46 -23.91 -2.48
C GLU A 230 1.10 -24.00 -1.08
N TYR A 231 1.88 -23.00 -0.69
CA TYR A 231 2.74 -23.07 0.50
C TYR A 231 2.20 -22.35 1.74
N ALA A 232 1.24 -21.44 1.56
CA ALA A 232 0.54 -20.73 2.63
C ALA A 232 -0.97 -20.53 2.32
N PRO A 233 -1.74 -21.61 2.00
CA PRO A 233 -3.16 -21.53 1.70
C PRO A 233 -3.94 -20.76 2.78
N GLY A 234 -4.83 -19.87 2.31
CA GLY A 234 -5.62 -18.97 3.17
C GLY A 234 -5.07 -17.54 3.23
N THR A 235 -3.82 -17.32 2.82
CA THR A 235 -3.27 -15.97 2.64
C THR A 235 -3.72 -15.39 1.29
N ARG A 236 -4.32 -14.20 1.34
CA ARG A 236 -4.81 -13.44 0.17
C ARG A 236 -3.87 -12.29 -0.19
N ILE A 237 -3.80 -11.92 -1.46
CA ILE A 237 -3.00 -10.79 -1.95
C ILE A 237 -3.89 -9.56 -2.13
N ILE A 238 -3.39 -8.41 -1.68
CA ILE A 238 -3.95 -7.10 -1.99
C ILE A 238 -2.88 -6.28 -2.71
N THR A 239 -3.22 -5.69 -3.85
CA THR A 239 -2.32 -4.78 -4.56
C THR A 239 -2.65 -3.32 -4.24
N GLU A 240 -1.61 -2.53 -4.01
CA GLU A 240 -1.75 -1.09 -3.87
C GLU A 240 -1.15 -0.35 -5.07
N THR A 241 -1.99 0.37 -5.79
CA THR A 241 -1.58 1.28 -6.88
C THR A 241 -2.43 2.55 -6.89
N ASN A 242 -1.89 3.65 -6.38
CA ASN A 242 -2.50 4.98 -6.43
C ASN A 242 -2.47 5.61 -7.85
N VAL A 243 -3.21 5.01 -8.78
CA VAL A 243 -3.25 5.34 -10.22
C VAL A 243 -4.69 5.45 -10.73
N PRO A 244 -4.94 5.92 -11.97
CA PRO A 244 -6.28 5.94 -12.55
C PRO A 244 -6.98 4.56 -12.43
N HIS A 245 -8.30 4.60 -12.21
CA HIS A 245 -9.09 3.40 -11.85
C HIS A 245 -8.83 2.18 -12.75
N LYS A 246 -8.79 2.39 -14.08
CA LYS A 246 -8.58 1.33 -15.08
C LYS A 246 -7.26 0.56 -14.88
N ASP A 247 -6.20 1.26 -14.48
CA ASP A 247 -4.86 0.69 -14.35
C ASP A 247 -4.78 -0.07 -13.03
N ASN A 248 -5.42 0.46 -11.98
CA ASN A 248 -5.51 -0.19 -10.68
C ASN A 248 -6.31 -1.51 -10.72
N ILE A 249 -7.48 -1.54 -11.38
CA ILE A 249 -8.29 -2.77 -11.47
C ILE A 249 -7.71 -3.84 -12.39
N SER A 250 -6.72 -3.49 -13.22
CA SER A 250 -6.02 -4.47 -14.07
C SER A 250 -5.33 -5.56 -13.25
N TYR A 251 -5.00 -5.28 -11.98
CA TYR A 251 -4.41 -6.23 -11.05
C TYR A 251 -5.36 -7.30 -10.51
N PHE A 252 -6.63 -7.31 -10.91
CA PHE A 252 -7.41 -8.55 -10.77
C PHE A 252 -6.97 -9.61 -11.78
N GLY A 253 -6.27 -9.23 -12.85
CA GLY A 253 -5.82 -10.12 -13.90
C GLY A 253 -6.97 -10.68 -14.75
N ASP A 254 -6.67 -11.74 -15.50
CA ASP A 254 -7.64 -12.42 -16.35
C ASP A 254 -8.49 -13.35 -15.48
N ASN A 255 -9.74 -12.95 -15.23
CA ASN A 255 -10.69 -13.72 -14.41
C ASN A 255 -10.20 -13.95 -12.96
N GLY A 256 -9.60 -12.92 -12.32
CA GLY A 256 -9.27 -12.94 -10.90
C GLY A 256 -8.03 -13.79 -10.55
N ASP A 257 -7.12 -14.00 -11.50
CA ASP A 257 -5.91 -14.81 -11.34
C ASP A 257 -4.72 -14.06 -10.70
N GLU A 258 -4.83 -12.74 -10.50
CA GLU A 258 -3.84 -11.90 -9.80
C GLU A 258 -4.29 -11.54 -8.38
N ALA A 259 -4.41 -10.27 -8.00
CA ALA A 259 -4.77 -9.87 -6.65
C ALA A 259 -6.17 -10.39 -6.24
N ASP A 260 -6.33 -10.75 -4.97
CA ASP A 260 -7.64 -11.08 -4.42
C ASP A 260 -8.42 -9.82 -4.06
N LEU A 261 -7.71 -8.73 -3.71
CA LEU A 261 -8.30 -7.42 -3.53
C LEU A 261 -7.47 -6.31 -4.18
N VAL A 262 -8.17 -5.27 -4.62
CA VAL A 262 -7.58 -4.05 -5.17
C VAL A 262 -8.16 -2.84 -4.44
N TYR A 263 -7.32 -1.90 -4.00
CA TYR A 263 -7.74 -0.67 -3.33
C TYR A 263 -8.67 0.17 -4.21
N GLN A 264 -9.74 0.73 -3.65
CA GLN A 264 -10.60 1.70 -4.37
C GLN A 264 -10.13 3.13 -4.18
N PHE A 265 -8.98 3.46 -4.78
CA PHE A 265 -8.39 4.80 -4.72
C PHE A 265 -9.26 5.95 -5.27
N PRO A 266 -10.19 5.75 -6.22
CA PRO A 266 -11.12 6.81 -6.62
C PRO A 266 -12.14 7.15 -5.53
N LEU A 267 -12.45 6.23 -4.61
CA LEU A 267 -13.51 6.44 -3.62
C LEU A 267 -13.25 7.66 -2.71
N PRO A 268 -12.08 7.80 -2.04
CA PRO A 268 -11.79 8.97 -1.21
C PRO A 268 -12.04 10.35 -1.87
N PRO A 269 -11.45 10.68 -3.04
CA PRO A 269 -11.68 11.99 -3.64
C PRO A 269 -13.12 12.17 -4.14
N LEU A 270 -13.81 11.10 -4.57
CA LEU A 270 -15.20 11.18 -5.03
C LEU A 270 -16.17 11.41 -3.89
N THR A 271 -16.03 10.68 -2.79
CA THR A 271 -16.83 10.93 -1.57
C THR A 271 -16.53 12.34 -1.06
N MET A 272 -15.27 12.77 -1.01
CA MET A 272 -14.92 14.15 -0.64
C MET A 272 -15.62 15.19 -1.54
N HIS A 273 -15.59 14.98 -2.86
CA HIS A 273 -16.31 15.84 -3.80
C HIS A 273 -17.80 15.89 -3.49
N THR A 274 -18.45 14.74 -3.26
CA THR A 274 -19.88 14.65 -2.98
C THR A 274 -20.30 15.44 -1.73
N PHE A 275 -19.50 15.38 -0.66
CA PHE A 275 -19.78 16.15 0.54
C PHE A 275 -19.54 17.66 0.37
N LEU A 276 -18.54 18.06 -0.42
CA LEU A 276 -18.22 19.47 -0.64
C LEU A 276 -19.18 20.14 -1.64
N SER A 277 -19.67 19.39 -2.63
CA SER A 277 -20.61 19.89 -3.65
C SER A 277 -22.08 19.66 -3.29
N GLU A 278 -22.35 18.90 -2.23
CA GLU A 278 -23.69 18.41 -1.85
C GLU A 278 -24.40 17.65 -3.00
N ASN A 279 -23.61 17.01 -3.88
CA ASN A 279 -24.09 16.29 -5.05
C ASN A 279 -23.42 14.90 -5.17
N ALA A 280 -24.25 13.85 -5.22
CA ALA A 280 -23.80 12.46 -5.28
C ALA A 280 -23.78 11.85 -6.71
N ASP A 281 -24.06 12.63 -7.75
CA ASP A 281 -24.22 12.14 -9.12
C ASP A 281 -22.92 11.50 -9.61
N VAL A 282 -21.78 12.20 -9.50
CA VAL A 282 -20.49 11.68 -9.98
C VAL A 282 -20.08 10.39 -9.25
N LEU A 283 -20.27 10.34 -7.94
CA LEU A 283 -19.99 9.14 -7.15
C LEU A 283 -20.92 7.99 -7.56
N SER A 284 -22.21 8.25 -7.74
CA SER A 284 -23.20 7.25 -8.12
C SER A 284 -22.92 6.70 -9.53
N ASP A 285 -22.66 7.59 -10.49
CA ASP A 285 -22.30 7.21 -11.86
C ASP A 285 -21.04 6.33 -11.88
N TRP A 286 -20.02 6.67 -11.08
CA TRP A 286 -18.82 5.84 -10.97
C TRP A 286 -19.10 4.48 -10.32
N LEU A 287 -19.91 4.42 -9.27
CA LEU A 287 -20.27 3.17 -8.60
C LEU A 287 -20.97 2.18 -9.56
N GLU A 288 -21.80 2.68 -10.48
CA GLU A 288 -22.46 1.86 -11.50
C GLU A 288 -21.48 1.25 -12.52
N THR A 289 -20.26 1.78 -12.63
CA THR A 289 -19.23 1.23 -13.53
C THR A 289 -18.44 0.08 -12.91
N LEU A 290 -18.56 -0.15 -11.60
CA LEU A 290 -17.76 -1.14 -10.89
C LEU A 290 -18.18 -2.56 -11.27
N VAL A 291 -17.24 -3.32 -11.81
CA VAL A 291 -17.45 -4.71 -12.22
C VAL A 291 -16.31 -5.58 -11.72
N LEU A 292 -16.67 -6.64 -11.00
CA LEU A 292 -15.72 -7.66 -10.58
C LEU A 292 -15.59 -8.76 -11.64
N PRO A 293 -14.37 -9.27 -11.91
CA PRO A 293 -14.19 -10.40 -12.83
C PRO A 293 -14.94 -11.66 -12.40
N ASN A 294 -15.05 -11.92 -11.10
CA ASN A 294 -15.86 -12.98 -10.49
C ASN A 294 -16.01 -12.76 -8.97
N GLU A 295 -16.79 -13.61 -8.31
CA GLU A 295 -17.12 -13.54 -6.88
C GLU A 295 -15.94 -13.83 -5.92
N LYS A 296 -14.77 -14.26 -6.42
CA LYS A 296 -13.61 -14.62 -5.56
C LYS A 296 -12.73 -13.43 -5.23
N VAL A 297 -12.81 -12.38 -6.03
CA VAL A 297 -12.05 -11.13 -5.87
C VAL A 297 -13.00 -10.02 -5.47
N THR A 298 -12.51 -9.00 -4.77
CA THR A 298 -13.34 -7.86 -4.38
C THR A 298 -12.52 -6.58 -4.25
N TYR A 299 -13.21 -5.45 -4.14
CA TYR A 299 -12.57 -4.17 -3.88
C TYR A 299 -12.21 -4.00 -2.39
N PHE A 300 -11.10 -3.33 -2.13
CA PHE A 300 -10.73 -2.87 -0.79
C PHE A 300 -11.12 -1.40 -0.64
N ASN A 301 -12.30 -1.16 -0.08
CA ASN A 301 -12.85 0.18 0.11
C ASN A 301 -12.19 0.87 1.31
N PHE A 302 -11.83 2.14 1.13
CA PHE A 302 -11.26 2.98 2.17
C PHE A 302 -11.54 4.46 1.84
N LEU A 303 -11.45 5.33 2.85
CA LEU A 303 -11.61 6.78 2.68
C LEU A 303 -10.35 7.58 3.03
N SER A 304 -9.41 6.97 3.76
CA SER A 304 -8.16 7.62 4.12
C SER A 304 -7.06 6.58 4.28
N SER A 305 -5.86 6.95 3.87
CA SER A 305 -4.66 6.13 3.99
C SER A 305 -3.54 6.93 4.67
N HIS A 306 -2.41 6.29 4.92
CA HIS A 306 -1.22 6.94 5.47
C HIS A 306 -0.57 7.92 4.47
N ASP A 307 -0.82 7.77 3.17
CA ASP A 307 -0.31 8.64 2.10
C ASP A 307 -1.23 9.84 1.78
N GLY A 308 -2.44 9.87 2.36
CA GLY A 308 -3.46 10.90 2.10
C GLY A 308 -4.50 10.50 1.05
N ILE A 309 -5.16 11.52 0.46
CA ILE A 309 -6.19 11.36 -0.57
C ILE A 309 -5.55 11.56 -1.95
N GLY A 310 -5.56 10.52 -2.79
CA GLY A 310 -4.99 10.59 -4.13
C GLY A 310 -5.82 11.45 -5.09
N ILE A 311 -5.16 12.31 -5.86
CA ILE A 311 -5.77 13.04 -6.99
C ILE A 311 -5.76 12.22 -8.30
N PRO A 312 -4.65 11.56 -8.71
CA PRO A 312 -4.61 10.78 -9.94
C PRO A 312 -5.73 9.74 -10.12
N PRO A 313 -6.19 9.03 -9.07
CA PRO A 313 -7.29 8.07 -9.18
C PRO A 313 -8.61 8.67 -9.66
N SER A 314 -8.81 9.98 -9.46
CA SER A 314 -10.01 10.70 -9.93
C SER A 314 -9.92 11.17 -11.39
N GLU A 315 -8.77 10.99 -12.05
CA GLU A 315 -8.58 11.40 -13.45
C GLU A 315 -9.51 10.63 -14.39
N GLY A 316 -10.24 11.36 -15.23
CA GLY A 316 -11.26 10.79 -16.10
C GLY A 316 -12.63 10.58 -15.44
N ILE A 317 -12.75 10.87 -14.14
CA ILE A 317 -14.01 10.84 -13.39
C ILE A 317 -14.40 12.26 -12.95
N LEU A 318 -13.48 12.96 -12.27
CA LEU A 318 -13.64 14.39 -11.93
C LEU A 318 -13.05 15.27 -13.03
N THR A 319 -13.68 16.43 -13.27
CA THR A 319 -13.10 17.49 -14.12
C THR A 319 -11.92 18.16 -13.41
N LYS A 320 -11.11 18.91 -14.17
CA LYS A 320 -9.97 19.64 -13.59
C LYS A 320 -10.42 20.71 -12.60
N GLU A 321 -11.57 21.32 -12.84
CA GLU A 321 -12.20 22.28 -11.94
C GLU A 321 -12.63 21.61 -10.63
N GLN A 322 -13.30 20.46 -10.71
CA GLN A 322 -13.69 19.68 -9.52
C GLN A 322 -12.46 19.20 -8.73
N GLN A 323 -11.40 18.76 -9.40
CA GLN A 323 -10.14 18.41 -8.74
C GLN A 323 -9.52 19.63 -8.03
N GLN A 324 -9.60 20.82 -8.65
CA GLN A 324 -9.09 22.05 -8.05
C GLN A 324 -9.90 22.45 -6.80
N GLU A 325 -11.22 22.22 -6.78
CA GLU A 325 -12.05 22.45 -5.59
C GLU A 325 -11.59 21.61 -4.39
N LEU A 326 -11.21 20.34 -4.61
CA LEU A 326 -10.67 19.47 -3.55
C LEU A 326 -9.34 20.00 -2.99
N ILE A 327 -8.47 20.48 -3.88
CA ILE A 327 -7.19 21.09 -3.53
C ILE A 327 -7.41 22.36 -2.71
N ASP A 328 -8.29 23.24 -3.18
CA ASP A 328 -8.58 24.51 -2.51
C ASP A 328 -9.24 24.30 -1.15
N ALA A 329 -10.14 23.34 -1.01
CA ALA A 329 -10.73 22.94 0.26
C ALA A 329 -9.68 22.39 1.24
N THR A 330 -8.78 21.54 0.74
CA THR A 330 -7.66 20.99 1.54
C THR A 330 -6.79 22.12 2.11
N LEU A 331 -6.37 23.06 1.25
CA LEU A 331 -5.51 24.18 1.67
C LEU A 331 -6.26 25.13 2.62
N ARG A 332 -7.54 25.41 2.35
CA ARG A 332 -8.39 26.24 3.22
C ARG A 332 -8.51 25.64 4.62
N ASN A 333 -8.57 24.32 4.73
CA ASN A 333 -8.73 23.60 5.99
C ASN A 333 -7.38 23.24 6.66
N GLY A 334 -6.26 23.80 6.18
CA GLY A 334 -4.94 23.66 6.81
C GLY A 334 -4.18 22.40 6.40
N GLY A 335 -4.65 21.67 5.39
CA GLY A 335 -3.94 20.55 4.78
C GLY A 335 -2.82 20.99 3.82
N VAL A 336 -2.09 20.02 3.29
CA VAL A 336 -0.94 20.24 2.37
C VAL A 336 -1.08 19.37 1.12
N VAL A 337 -0.63 19.86 -0.04
CA VAL A 337 -0.64 19.09 -1.29
C VAL A 337 0.77 18.64 -1.65
N SER A 338 0.93 17.33 -1.86
CA SER A 338 2.12 16.73 -2.46
C SER A 338 2.01 16.75 -3.98
N TYR A 339 3.14 16.92 -4.67
CA TYR A 339 3.17 17.05 -6.13
C TYR A 339 4.11 16.02 -6.77
N LYS A 340 3.68 15.43 -7.89
CA LYS A 340 4.53 14.61 -8.78
C LYS A 340 5.22 15.48 -9.84
N ASN A 341 6.36 15.02 -10.35
CA ASN A 341 7.08 15.66 -11.44
C ASN A 341 6.71 14.98 -12.76
N ASN A 342 6.33 15.77 -13.77
CA ASN A 342 5.87 15.26 -15.07
C ASN A 342 7.02 15.00 -16.06
N GLY A 343 8.28 15.24 -15.67
CA GLY A 343 9.46 15.03 -16.51
C GLY A 343 9.77 16.17 -17.48
N ASP A 344 8.81 17.03 -17.77
CA ASP A 344 8.93 18.22 -18.63
C ASP A 344 9.20 19.53 -17.85
N GLY A 345 9.46 19.41 -16.54
CA GLY A 345 9.65 20.54 -15.63
C GLY A 345 8.36 21.06 -15.00
N THR A 346 7.19 20.55 -15.40
CA THR A 346 5.91 20.84 -14.74
C THR A 346 5.64 19.88 -13.58
N LYS A 347 4.71 20.28 -12.71
CA LYS A 347 4.27 19.49 -11.55
C LYS A 347 2.76 19.34 -11.58
N SER A 348 2.28 18.19 -11.13
CA SER A 348 0.85 17.93 -10.96
C SER A 348 0.55 17.53 -9.51
N PRO A 349 -0.61 17.94 -8.95
CA PRO A 349 -1.07 17.46 -7.65
C PRO A 349 -1.11 15.94 -7.62
N TYR A 350 -0.65 15.35 -6.51
CA TYR A 350 -0.56 13.91 -6.33
C TYR A 350 -1.43 13.46 -5.15
N GLU A 351 -1.21 14.05 -3.97
CA GLU A 351 -1.89 13.66 -2.73
C GLU A 351 -2.30 14.89 -1.93
N LEU A 352 -3.51 14.83 -1.35
CA LEU A 352 -4.01 15.77 -0.36
C LEU A 352 -3.71 15.20 1.04
N ASN A 353 -2.86 15.88 1.79
CA ASN A 353 -2.43 15.51 3.13
C ASN A 353 -3.25 16.28 4.16
N ILE A 354 -4.35 15.68 4.58
CA ILE A 354 -5.29 16.24 5.55
C ILE A 354 -6.05 15.09 6.24
N ASN A 355 -6.46 15.28 7.49
CA ASN A 355 -7.39 14.36 8.12
C ASN A 355 -8.72 14.36 7.35
N TYR A 356 -9.29 13.20 7.08
CA TYR A 356 -10.50 13.13 6.24
C TYR A 356 -11.68 13.91 6.82
N GLN A 357 -11.85 13.97 8.14
CA GLN A 357 -12.89 14.81 8.75
C GLN A 357 -12.65 16.31 8.50
N ASP A 358 -11.40 16.75 8.58
CA ASP A 358 -11.00 18.13 8.27
C ASP A 358 -11.09 18.43 6.77
N ALA A 359 -10.99 17.43 5.90
CA ALA A 359 -11.23 17.60 4.47
C ALA A 359 -12.68 17.99 4.16
N LEU A 360 -13.63 17.54 4.99
CA LEU A 360 -15.07 17.72 4.77
C LEU A 360 -15.68 18.89 5.53
N ALA A 361 -15.00 19.40 6.56
CA ALA A 361 -15.53 20.45 7.42
C ALA A 361 -14.44 21.46 7.76
N GLU A 362 -14.79 22.74 7.74
CA GLU A 362 -13.85 23.79 8.08
C GLU A 362 -13.47 23.71 9.57
N PRO A 363 -12.30 24.24 9.97
CA PRO A 363 -11.88 24.25 11.37
C PRO A 363 -12.91 24.90 12.33
N GLU A 364 -13.67 25.87 11.83
CA GLU A 364 -14.69 26.61 12.59
C GLU A 364 -16.10 25.98 12.51
N SER A 365 -16.28 24.88 11.75
CA SER A 365 -17.57 24.19 11.66
C SER A 365 -18.01 23.66 13.03
N PRO A 366 -19.30 23.76 13.39
CA PRO A 366 -19.80 23.22 14.65
C PRO A 366 -19.57 21.71 14.80
N ASP A 367 -19.31 21.23 16.02
CA ASP A 367 -19.11 19.81 16.30
C ASP A 367 -20.24 18.93 15.77
N ALA A 368 -21.49 19.38 15.86
CA ALA A 368 -22.64 18.63 15.34
C ALA A 368 -22.55 18.38 13.82
N GLU A 369 -22.05 19.35 13.05
CA GLU A 369 -21.83 19.20 11.62
C GLU A 369 -20.66 18.26 11.34
N ARG A 370 -19.54 18.45 12.05
CA ARG A 370 -18.34 17.62 11.91
C ARG A 370 -18.61 16.16 12.26
N ILE A 371 -19.41 15.91 13.30
CA ILE A 371 -19.87 14.57 13.71
C ILE A 371 -20.87 14.02 12.69
N GLY A 372 -21.82 14.84 12.21
CA GLY A 372 -22.79 14.42 11.19
C GLY A 372 -22.11 13.95 9.91
N LYS A 373 -21.17 14.74 9.38
CA LYS A 373 -20.35 14.37 8.21
C LYS A 373 -19.53 13.10 8.50
N PHE A 374 -18.91 13.02 9.68
CA PHE A 374 -18.16 11.84 10.11
C PHE A 374 -19.00 10.55 10.05
N LEU A 375 -20.19 10.56 10.64
CA LEU A 375 -21.06 9.40 10.65
C LEU A 375 -21.54 9.05 9.23
N ALA A 376 -21.89 10.06 8.43
CA ALA A 376 -22.40 9.85 7.08
C ALA A 376 -21.37 9.18 6.15
N TYR A 377 -20.11 9.62 6.15
CA TYR A 377 -19.11 8.99 5.29
C TYR A 377 -18.67 7.61 5.81
N GLN A 378 -18.70 7.39 7.13
CA GLN A 378 -18.42 6.07 7.70
C GLN A 378 -19.53 5.07 7.34
N GLU A 379 -20.80 5.51 7.36
CA GLU A 379 -21.95 4.69 6.93
C GLU A 379 -21.84 4.31 5.44
N GLU A 380 -21.40 5.22 4.58
CA GLU A 380 -21.16 4.94 3.16
C GLU A 380 -20.16 3.79 2.96
N LEU A 381 -19.06 3.81 3.73
CA LEU A 381 -18.03 2.78 3.74
C LEU A 381 -18.55 1.43 4.27
N THR A 382 -19.43 1.44 5.28
CA THR A 382 -19.89 0.21 5.96
C THR A 382 -21.21 -0.36 5.47
N GLU A 383 -22.04 0.41 4.77
CA GLU A 383 -23.38 -0.04 4.35
C GLU A 383 -23.59 0.06 2.84
N LYS A 384 -23.25 1.17 2.17
CA LYS A 384 -23.67 1.40 0.76
C LYS A 384 -22.71 0.88 -0.29
N LEU A 385 -21.40 0.92 -0.03
CA LEU A 385 -20.37 0.34 -0.90
C LEU A 385 -20.27 -1.18 -0.84
N LEU A 386 -20.96 -1.80 0.13
CA LEU A 386 -21.10 -3.26 0.26
C LEU A 386 -22.34 -3.80 -0.47
N ILE A 387 -23.31 -2.92 -0.81
CA ILE A 387 -24.62 -3.33 -1.37
C ILE A 387 -24.62 -3.33 -2.92
N THR A 388 -23.64 -2.72 -3.60
CA THR A 388 -23.61 -2.66 -5.07
C THR A 388 -23.15 -3.95 -5.77
N THR A 389 -22.98 -5.06 -5.05
CA THR A 389 -22.58 -6.37 -5.61
C THR A 389 -23.64 -7.47 -5.49
N ASN A 390 -24.93 -7.12 -5.45
CA ASN A 390 -26.02 -8.10 -5.54
C ASN A 390 -26.66 -8.18 -6.92
#